data_AF-A0A9E0JFF4-F1
#
_entry.id   AF-A0A9E0JFF4-F1
#
_cell.length_a   1.000
_cell.length_b   1.000
_cell.length_c   1.000
_cell.angle_alpha   90.00
_cell.angle_beta   90.00
_cell.angle_gamma   90.00
#
_symmetry.space_group_name_H-M   'P 1'
#
loop_
_entity.id
_entity.type
_entity.pdbx_description
1 polymer ?
#
loop_
_entity_poly.entity_id
_entity_poly.type
_entity_poly.pdbx_seq_one_letter_code
_entity_poly.pdbx_strand_id
1 'polypeptide(L)'
;AGIERFPEAQYDMVRLGIGLYGVSPIDNSVINNVSTLKTTILQIRNVPADDTVGYSRKGHLTRDSRIAAIPIGYADGLNRHLGNGKGYCLVNGQKAPYVGNICMDVCMVDVTGIDCKEGDPVIIFGDELPITVLSDLLETIPYEVLTSVSSRVKRIYFQD
;
A
#
# COMPACT_ATOMS: atom_id res chain seq x y z
N ALA A 1 12.01 19.17 -4.99
CA ALA A 1 11.58 19.88 -6.22
C ALA A 1 12.56 20.99 -6.56
N GLY A 2 12.67 22.04 -5.73
CA GLY A 2 13.65 23.11 -5.94
C GLY A 2 15.09 22.59 -6.13
N ILE A 3 15.54 21.75 -5.19
CA ILE A 3 16.89 21.14 -5.18
C ILE A 3 17.24 20.42 -6.48
N GLU A 4 16.28 19.69 -7.06
CA GLU A 4 16.53 18.80 -8.21
C GLU A 4 16.30 19.50 -9.55
N ARG A 5 15.34 20.42 -9.62
CA ARG A 5 14.98 21.13 -10.86
C ARG A 5 15.80 22.40 -11.08
N PHE A 6 16.38 22.97 -10.01
CA PHE A 6 17.13 24.24 -10.03
C PHE A 6 18.44 24.09 -9.23
N PRO A 7 19.41 23.29 -9.72
CA PRO A 7 20.67 23.05 -9.01
C PRO A 7 21.48 24.33 -8.74
N GLU A 8 21.25 25.40 -9.49
CA GLU A 8 21.86 26.72 -9.30
C GLU A 8 21.25 27.51 -8.12
N ALA A 9 20.07 27.13 -7.64
CA ALA A 9 19.32 27.85 -6.59
C ALA A 9 19.55 27.28 -5.18
N GLN A 10 20.71 26.67 -4.93
CA GLN A 10 21.05 26.11 -3.62
C GLN A 10 21.32 27.20 -2.57
N TYR A 11 21.83 28.37 -2.99
CA TYR A 11 22.27 29.46 -2.10
C TYR A 11 23.13 28.92 -0.93
N ASP A 12 22.94 29.44 0.28
CA ASP A 12 23.68 28.98 1.46
C ASP A 12 23.14 27.67 2.06
N MET A 13 21.87 27.31 1.80
CA MET A 13 21.22 26.13 2.38
C MET A 13 19.96 25.71 1.60
N VAL A 14 19.77 24.39 1.47
CA VAL A 14 18.54 23.78 0.98
C VAL A 14 17.80 22.99 2.05
N ARG A 15 16.48 22.86 1.92
CA ARG A 15 15.63 22.09 2.83
C ARG A 15 15.08 20.85 2.13
N LEU A 16 15.73 19.72 2.33
CA LEU A 16 15.30 18.44 1.77
C LEU A 16 14.18 17.85 2.63
N GLY A 17 12.98 17.74 2.05
CA GLY A 17 11.80 17.16 2.69
C GLY A 17 11.63 15.67 2.34
N ILE A 18 10.61 15.34 1.53
CA ILE A 18 10.27 13.95 1.16
C ILE A 18 11.37 13.22 0.41
N GLY A 19 12.31 13.95 -0.20
CA GLY A 19 13.52 13.35 -0.74
C GLY A 19 14.30 12.58 0.33
N LEU A 20 14.34 13.01 1.59
CA LEU A 20 14.96 12.23 2.67
C LEU A 20 14.31 10.85 2.87
N TYR A 21 13.08 10.66 2.40
CA TYR A 21 12.29 9.44 2.52
C TYR A 21 12.21 8.65 1.20
N GLY A 22 13.06 8.98 0.22
CA GLY A 22 13.14 8.21 -1.02
C GLY A 22 12.03 8.51 -2.03
N VAL A 23 11.50 9.73 -2.02
CA VAL A 23 10.51 10.18 -3.02
C VAL A 23 11.04 11.38 -3.77
N SER A 24 11.23 11.21 -5.07
CA SER A 24 11.56 12.29 -5.98
C SER A 24 10.30 12.94 -6.58
N PRO A 25 10.30 14.27 -6.78
CA PRO A 25 9.31 15.00 -7.59
C PRO A 25 9.47 14.85 -9.12
N ILE A 26 10.48 14.12 -9.61
CA ILE A 26 10.66 13.78 -11.03
C ILE A 26 10.48 12.28 -11.19
N ASP A 27 11.45 11.50 -10.72
CA ASP A 27 11.43 10.05 -10.67
C ASP A 27 12.46 9.53 -9.67
N ASN A 28 12.31 8.27 -9.24
CA ASN A 28 13.21 7.68 -8.25
C ASN A 28 14.52 7.12 -8.86
N SER A 29 14.99 7.63 -10.02
CA SER A 29 16.21 7.09 -10.66
C SER A 29 17.50 7.39 -9.90
N VAL A 30 17.52 8.46 -9.11
CA VAL A 30 18.70 8.94 -8.36
C VAL A 30 18.52 8.83 -6.85
N ILE A 31 17.43 8.23 -6.38
CA ILE A 31 17.11 8.12 -4.96
C ILE A 31 16.47 6.76 -4.64
N ASN A 32 16.86 6.18 -3.51
CA ASN A 32 16.36 4.87 -3.10
C ASN A 32 15.12 5.03 -2.21
N ASN A 33 14.20 4.08 -2.30
CA ASN A 33 13.12 3.95 -1.33
C ASN A 33 13.70 3.76 0.08
N VAL A 34 13.11 4.42 1.08
CA VAL A 34 13.58 4.35 2.47
C VAL A 34 12.61 3.57 3.36
N SER A 35 11.37 3.33 2.92
CA SER A 35 10.31 2.81 3.77
C SER A 35 9.38 1.85 3.01
N THR A 36 9.34 0.63 3.51
CA THR A 36 8.43 -0.43 3.05
C THR A 36 7.41 -0.74 4.14
N LEU A 37 6.13 -0.60 3.81
CA LEU A 37 5.03 -1.05 4.65
C LEU A 37 4.58 -2.42 4.15
N LYS A 38 4.72 -3.42 5.00
CA LYS A 38 4.30 -4.79 4.73
C LYS A 38 3.54 -5.40 5.89
N THR A 39 2.73 -6.38 5.57
CA THR A 39 1.97 -7.20 6.50
C THR A 39 2.02 -8.66 6.07
N THR A 40 1.16 -9.53 6.59
CA THR A 40 1.10 -10.95 6.22
C THR A 40 -0.34 -11.40 5.94
N ILE A 41 -0.53 -12.51 5.25
CA ILE A 41 -1.84 -13.14 5.14
C ILE A 41 -2.21 -13.79 6.49
N LEU A 42 -3.36 -13.41 7.06
CA LEU A 42 -3.90 -14.07 8.27
C LEU A 42 -4.63 -15.37 7.91
N GLN A 43 -5.52 -15.28 6.93
CA GLN A 43 -6.43 -16.36 6.58
C GLN A 43 -6.80 -16.27 5.10
N ILE A 44 -6.96 -17.42 4.45
CA ILE A 44 -7.50 -17.52 3.09
C ILE A 44 -8.81 -18.30 3.11
N ARG A 45 -9.82 -17.81 2.39
CA ARG A 45 -11.09 -18.52 2.18
C ARG A 45 -11.45 -18.62 0.71
N ASN A 46 -12.01 -19.76 0.32
CA ASN A 46 -12.71 -19.89 -0.95
C ASN A 46 -14.11 -19.30 -0.79
N VAL A 47 -14.50 -18.41 -1.71
CA VAL A 47 -15.78 -17.72 -1.70
C VAL A 47 -16.42 -17.92 -3.08
N PRO A 48 -17.63 -18.48 -3.18
CA PRO A 48 -18.31 -18.67 -4.46
C PRO A 48 -18.58 -17.35 -5.20
N ALA A 49 -18.86 -17.46 -6.49
CA ALA A 49 -19.46 -16.37 -7.26
C ALA A 49 -20.76 -15.87 -6.61
N ASP A 50 -21.11 -14.61 -6.88
CA ASP A 50 -22.28 -13.88 -6.39
C ASP A 50 -22.34 -13.59 -4.87
N ASP A 51 -21.47 -14.21 -4.08
CA ASP A 51 -21.30 -13.88 -2.67
C ASP A 51 -20.65 -12.50 -2.47
N THR A 52 -20.73 -12.03 -1.23
CA THR A 52 -20.28 -10.67 -0.87
C THR A 52 -19.29 -10.68 0.28
N VAL A 53 -18.28 -9.84 0.19
CA VAL A 53 -17.19 -9.72 1.16
C VAL A 53 -17.20 -8.35 1.83
N GLY A 54 -16.98 -8.34 3.15
CA GLY A 54 -16.77 -7.14 3.96
C GLY A 54 -18.06 -6.37 4.32
N TYR A 55 -17.86 -5.22 4.96
CA TYR A 55 -18.96 -4.41 5.46
C TYR A 55 -19.89 -3.93 4.34
N SER A 56 -21.19 -3.89 4.68
CA SER A 56 -22.26 -3.45 3.79
C SER A 56 -22.33 -4.24 2.48
N ARG A 57 -21.77 -5.47 2.45
CA ARG A 57 -21.77 -6.36 1.29
C ARG A 57 -21.19 -5.72 0.03
N LYS A 58 -20.22 -4.81 0.20
CA LYS A 58 -19.69 -3.98 -0.91
C LYS A 58 -18.77 -4.73 -1.87
N GLY A 59 -18.09 -5.79 -1.40
CA GLY A 59 -17.25 -6.64 -2.26
C GLY A 59 -18.05 -7.77 -2.90
N HIS A 60 -18.87 -7.47 -3.90
CA HIS A 60 -19.61 -8.51 -4.64
C HIS A 60 -18.68 -9.21 -5.64
N LEU A 61 -18.65 -10.54 -5.60
CA LEU A 61 -17.77 -11.36 -6.42
C LEU A 61 -18.50 -11.84 -7.67
N THR A 62 -17.85 -11.72 -8.83
CA THR A 62 -18.42 -12.15 -10.13
C THR A 62 -17.94 -13.52 -10.59
N ARG A 63 -17.10 -14.18 -9.76
CA ARG A 63 -16.57 -15.52 -9.98
C ARG A 63 -16.20 -16.15 -8.65
N ASP A 64 -16.02 -17.46 -8.65
CA ASP A 64 -15.37 -18.17 -7.55
C ASP A 64 -13.99 -17.54 -7.29
N SER A 65 -13.74 -17.25 -6.03
CA SER A 65 -12.60 -16.43 -5.61
C SER A 65 -11.89 -17.01 -4.39
N ARG A 66 -10.58 -16.76 -4.31
CA ARG A 66 -9.78 -16.95 -3.09
C ARG A 66 -9.56 -15.58 -2.46
N ILE A 67 -10.12 -15.37 -1.27
CA ILE A 67 -10.05 -14.09 -0.56
C ILE A 67 -9.14 -14.24 0.65
N ALA A 68 -8.11 -13.41 0.73
CA ALA A 68 -7.21 -13.34 1.87
C ALA A 68 -7.58 -12.17 2.78
N ALA A 69 -7.56 -12.40 4.10
CA ALA A 69 -7.63 -11.35 5.10
C ALA A 69 -6.22 -10.95 5.53
N ILE A 70 -5.93 -9.65 5.57
CA ILE A 70 -4.63 -9.09 5.99
C ILE A 70 -4.80 -8.13 7.17
N PRO A 71 -3.91 -8.14 8.18
CA PRO A 71 -4.03 -7.34 9.40
C PRO A 71 -3.49 -5.93 9.16
N ILE A 72 -4.20 -5.18 8.34
CA ILE A 72 -4.00 -3.75 8.16
C ILE A 72 -5.33 -3.11 7.81
N GLY A 73 -5.61 -1.96 8.41
CA GLY A 73 -6.78 -1.16 8.08
C GLY A 73 -6.52 0.33 8.21
N TYR A 74 -7.62 1.09 8.24
CA TYR A 74 -7.51 2.54 8.26
C TYR A 74 -6.97 3.10 9.58
N ALA A 75 -7.02 2.35 10.68
CA ALA A 75 -6.40 2.76 11.93
C ALA A 75 -4.86 2.62 11.90
N ASP A 76 -4.33 1.87 10.94
CA ASP A 76 -2.88 1.71 10.71
C ASP A 76 -2.35 2.71 9.68
N GLY A 77 -3.25 3.40 8.96
CA GLY A 77 -2.93 4.40 7.96
C GLY A 77 -3.34 4.04 6.53
N LEU A 78 -3.91 2.85 6.29
CA LEU A 78 -4.38 2.44 4.96
C LEU A 78 -5.66 3.20 4.60
N ASN A 79 -5.60 4.07 3.59
CA ASN A 79 -6.73 4.92 3.24
C ASN A 79 -7.95 4.11 2.77
N ARG A 80 -9.12 4.41 3.34
CA ARG A 80 -10.38 3.68 3.06
C ARG A 80 -10.80 3.75 1.60
N HIS A 81 -10.39 4.78 0.87
CA HIS A 81 -10.74 4.96 -0.54
C HIS A 81 -10.00 3.99 -1.48
N LEU A 82 -9.01 3.25 -0.99
CA LEU A 82 -8.37 2.16 -1.75
C LEU A 82 -9.24 0.88 -1.82
N GLY A 83 -10.29 0.80 -1.00
CA GLY A 83 -11.21 -0.35 -1.02
C GLY A 83 -12.03 -0.46 -2.30
N ASN A 84 -12.82 -1.51 -2.40
CA ASN A 84 -13.74 -1.80 -3.52
C ASN A 84 -13.02 -1.86 -4.87
N GLY A 85 -11.84 -2.49 -4.91
CA GLY A 85 -11.05 -2.71 -6.12
C GLY A 85 -10.30 -1.49 -6.64
N LYS A 86 -10.38 -0.33 -5.96
CA LYS A 86 -9.67 0.89 -6.39
C LYS A 86 -8.16 0.78 -6.24
N GLY A 87 -7.70 0.08 -5.21
CA GLY A 87 -6.29 -0.21 -4.98
C GLY A 87 -5.97 -1.69 -4.93
N TYR A 88 -4.67 -1.97 -4.78
CA TYR A 88 -4.14 -3.32 -4.65
C TYR A 88 -2.91 -3.31 -3.74
N CYS A 89 -2.58 -4.47 -3.19
CA CYS A 89 -1.27 -4.77 -2.60
C CYS A 89 -0.54 -5.79 -3.47
N LEU A 90 0.71 -6.11 -3.14
CA LEU A 90 1.42 -7.24 -3.75
C LEU A 90 1.45 -8.43 -2.81
N VAL A 91 1.08 -9.60 -3.32
CA VAL A 91 1.26 -10.90 -2.68
C VAL A 91 2.14 -11.74 -3.59
N ASN A 92 3.30 -12.19 -3.10
CA ASN A 92 4.29 -12.94 -3.89
C ASN A 92 4.60 -12.27 -5.25
N GLY A 93 4.77 -10.94 -5.24
CA GLY A 93 5.06 -10.12 -6.42
C GLY A 93 3.88 -9.86 -7.37
N GLN A 94 2.70 -10.40 -7.08
CA GLN A 94 1.51 -10.28 -7.94
C GLN A 94 0.48 -9.33 -7.33
N LYS A 95 -0.23 -8.58 -8.18
CA LYS A 95 -1.26 -7.64 -7.75
C LYS A 95 -2.46 -8.39 -7.17
N ALA A 96 -2.79 -8.09 -5.92
CA ALA A 96 -3.98 -8.56 -5.23
C ALA A 96 -4.90 -7.36 -4.94
N PRO A 97 -5.99 -7.17 -5.71
CA PRO A 97 -6.92 -6.06 -5.51
C PRO A 97 -7.61 -6.11 -4.15
N TYR A 98 -7.84 -4.95 -3.52
CA TYR A 98 -8.66 -4.88 -2.31
C TYR A 98 -10.13 -5.19 -2.62
N VAL A 99 -10.76 -6.02 -1.80
CA VAL A 99 -12.15 -6.44 -1.95
C VAL A 99 -13.02 -5.85 -0.84
N GLY A 100 -14.10 -5.17 -1.23
CA GLY A 100 -14.98 -4.51 -0.28
C GLY A 100 -14.32 -3.32 0.42
N ASN A 101 -14.94 -2.86 1.50
CA ASN A 101 -14.41 -1.73 2.26
C ASN A 101 -13.15 -2.10 3.06
N ILE A 102 -12.20 -1.17 3.15
CA ILE A 102 -11.12 -1.25 4.14
C ILE A 102 -11.73 -1.07 5.53
N CYS A 103 -11.51 -2.03 6.44
CA CYS A 103 -11.99 -1.97 7.83
C CYS A 103 -10.94 -1.32 8.74
N MET A 104 -11.21 -1.28 10.05
CA MET A 104 -10.35 -0.60 11.02
C MET A 104 -8.96 -1.26 11.11
N ASP A 105 -8.93 -2.59 11.24
CA ASP A 105 -7.70 -3.36 11.54
C ASP A 105 -7.43 -4.48 10.52
N VAL A 106 -8.41 -4.79 9.66
CA VAL A 106 -8.31 -5.88 8.65
C VAL A 106 -8.90 -5.40 7.34
N CYS A 107 -8.30 -5.81 6.23
CA CYS A 107 -8.92 -5.70 4.92
C CYS A 107 -8.81 -7.02 4.15
N MET A 108 -9.61 -7.13 3.10
CA MET A 108 -9.67 -8.33 2.27
C MET A 108 -9.05 -8.03 0.91
N VAL A 109 -8.33 -9.00 0.36
CA VAL A 109 -7.72 -8.92 -0.96
C VAL A 109 -8.02 -10.17 -1.75
N ASP A 110 -8.22 -10.01 -3.05
CA ASP A 110 -8.43 -11.14 -3.96
C ASP A 110 -7.07 -11.72 -4.37
N VAL A 111 -6.83 -12.97 -3.96
CA VAL A 111 -5.62 -13.73 -4.27
C VAL A 111 -5.90 -14.89 -5.24
N THR A 112 -7.02 -14.81 -5.98
CA THR A 112 -7.35 -15.80 -7.01
C THR A 112 -6.27 -15.81 -8.09
N GLY A 113 -5.71 -17.00 -8.37
CA GLY A 113 -4.60 -17.16 -9.31
C GLY A 113 -3.21 -16.86 -8.74
N ILE A 114 -3.12 -16.41 -7.49
CA ILE A 114 -1.84 -16.19 -6.79
C ILE A 114 -1.54 -17.43 -5.93
N ASP A 115 -0.40 -18.07 -6.19
CA ASP A 115 0.11 -19.13 -5.32
C ASP A 115 0.63 -18.51 -4.02
N CYS A 116 -0.14 -18.68 -2.94
CA CYS A 116 0.12 -18.08 -1.63
C CYS A 116 -0.59 -18.86 -0.53
N LYS A 117 -0.08 -18.69 0.70
CA LYS A 117 -0.58 -19.30 1.93
C LYS A 117 -0.60 -18.30 3.10
N GLU A 118 -1.25 -18.70 4.18
CA GLU A 118 -1.23 -17.95 5.44
C GLU A 118 0.21 -17.76 5.93
N GLY A 119 0.50 -16.56 6.43
CA GLY A 119 1.85 -16.13 6.83
C GLY A 119 2.70 -15.53 5.70
N ASP A 120 2.33 -15.69 4.43
CA ASP A 120 3.08 -15.08 3.33
C ASP A 120 3.06 -13.53 3.41
N PRO A 121 4.16 -12.86 3.04
CA PRO A 121 4.27 -11.42 3.12
C PRO A 121 3.37 -10.73 2.08
N VAL A 122 2.84 -9.57 2.48
CA VAL A 122 2.01 -8.70 1.66
C VAL A 122 2.58 -7.29 1.69
N ILE A 123 2.89 -6.75 0.52
CA ILE A 123 3.49 -5.42 0.37
C ILE A 123 2.38 -4.40 0.10
N ILE A 124 2.25 -3.42 0.98
CA ILE A 124 1.29 -2.32 0.85
C ILE A 124 1.90 -1.17 0.06
N PHE A 125 3.15 -0.84 0.37
CA PHE A 125 4.04 -0.03 -0.48
C PHE A 125 5.50 -0.33 -0.13
N GLY A 126 6.42 -0.07 -1.05
CA GLY A 126 7.85 -0.33 -0.93
C GLY A 126 8.55 -0.15 -2.28
N ASP A 127 9.65 -0.86 -2.49
CA ASP A 127 10.38 -0.86 -3.76
C ASP A 127 9.53 -1.42 -4.91
N GLU A 128 8.89 -2.58 -4.71
CA GLU A 128 8.10 -3.24 -5.76
C GLU A 128 6.73 -2.57 -5.99
N LEU A 129 6.25 -1.82 -5.00
CA LEU A 129 5.00 -1.06 -5.08
C LEU A 129 5.25 0.37 -4.57
N PRO A 130 5.72 1.28 -5.43
CA PRO A 130 6.05 2.64 -5.00
C PRO A 130 4.86 3.34 -4.37
N ILE A 131 5.12 4.14 -3.33
CA ILE A 131 4.08 4.89 -2.61
C ILE A 131 3.29 5.85 -3.52
N THR A 132 3.91 6.31 -4.62
CA THR A 132 3.25 7.14 -5.64
C THR A 132 2.07 6.45 -6.30
N VAL A 133 2.12 5.12 -6.47
CA VAL A 133 0.99 4.35 -7.00
C VAL A 133 -0.24 4.51 -6.10
N LEU A 134 -0.05 4.49 -4.77
CA LEU A 134 -1.14 4.66 -3.82
C LEU A 134 -1.64 6.10 -3.82
N SER A 135 -0.76 7.09 -3.86
CA SER A 135 -1.18 8.50 -3.87
C SER A 135 -1.93 8.86 -5.14
N ASP A 136 -1.51 8.33 -6.29
CA ASP A 136 -2.17 8.58 -7.58
C ASP A 136 -3.58 7.99 -7.60
N LEU A 137 -3.76 6.75 -7.10
CA LEU A 137 -5.08 6.13 -6.95
C LEU A 137 -6.00 6.85 -5.95
N LEU A 138 -5.40 7.57 -5.01
CA LEU A 138 -6.09 8.37 -4.00
C LEU A 138 -6.30 9.82 -4.41
N GLU A 139 -5.80 10.23 -5.58
CA GLU A 139 -5.81 11.62 -6.06
C GLU A 139 -5.18 12.58 -5.03
N THR A 140 -4.08 12.15 -4.41
CA THR A 140 -3.33 12.91 -3.41
C THR A 140 -1.82 12.85 -3.67
N ILE A 141 -1.01 13.27 -2.71
CA ILE A 141 0.45 13.30 -2.77
C ILE A 141 1.07 12.22 -1.86
N PRO A 142 2.28 11.72 -2.21
CA PRO A 142 3.00 10.72 -1.41
C PRO A 142 3.18 11.10 0.07
N TYR A 143 3.31 12.39 0.38
CA TYR A 143 3.42 12.89 1.75
C TYR A 143 2.24 12.45 2.62
N GLU A 144 1.01 12.53 2.11
CA GLU A 144 -0.18 12.17 2.90
C GLU A 144 -0.21 10.67 3.19
N VAL A 145 0.15 9.84 2.21
CA VAL A 145 0.22 8.38 2.38
C VAL A 145 1.32 7.99 3.37
N LEU A 146 2.49 8.63 3.30
CA LEU A 146 3.61 8.31 4.19
C LEU A 146 3.33 8.74 5.62
N THR A 147 2.74 9.92 5.81
CA THR A 147 2.48 10.49 7.14
C THR A 147 1.21 9.96 7.79
N SER A 148 0.32 9.29 7.05
CA SER A 148 -0.86 8.63 7.60
C SER A 148 -0.54 7.33 8.34
N VAL A 149 0.65 6.76 8.17
CA VAL A 149 1.07 5.53 8.85
C VAL A 149 1.10 5.75 10.37
N SER A 150 0.18 5.08 11.08
CA SER A 150 -0.10 5.40 12.47
C SER A 150 0.98 4.88 13.44
N SER A 151 0.82 5.20 14.73
CA SER A 151 1.69 4.67 15.79
C SER A 151 1.45 3.19 16.09
N ARG A 152 0.35 2.59 15.62
CA ARG A 152 0.08 1.15 15.77
C ARG A 152 1.04 0.30 14.95
N VAL A 153 1.52 0.83 13.83
CA VAL A 153 2.49 0.16 12.96
C VAL A 153 3.86 0.15 13.64
N LYS A 154 4.35 -1.06 13.92
CA LYS A 154 5.71 -1.27 14.45
C LYS A 154 6.75 -0.81 13.42
N ARG A 155 7.60 0.12 13.82
CA ARG A 155 8.74 0.57 13.01
C ARG A 155 9.96 -0.31 13.31
N ILE A 156 10.56 -0.86 12.27
CA ILE A 156 11.77 -1.66 12.35
C ILE A 156 12.80 -0.95 11.47
N TYR A 157 13.92 -0.56 12.08
CA TYR A 157 15.01 0.13 11.40
C TYR A 157 16.10 -0.89 11.11
N PHE A 158 16.49 -0.95 9.83
CA PHE A 158 17.62 -1.75 9.38
C PHE A 158 18.76 -0.79 9.08
N GLN A 159 19.96 -1.17 9.50
CA GLN A 159 21.19 -0.51 9.13
C GLN A 159 22.07 -1.62 8.56
N ASP A 160 22.42 -1.50 7.29
CA ASP A 160 23.43 -2.35 6.66
C ASP A 160 24.83 -1.97 7.17
#